data_AF-A0A7X4DI47-F1
#
_entry.id   AF-A0A7X4DI47-F1
#
_cell.length_a   1.000
_cell.length_b   1.000
_cell.length_c   1.000
_cell.angle_alpha   90.00
_cell.angle_beta   90.00
_cell.angle_gamma   90.00
#
_symmetry.space_group_name_H-M   'P 1'
#
loop_
_entity.id
_entity.type
_entity.pdbx_description
1 polymer ?
#
loop_
_entity_poly.entity_id
_entity_poly.type
_entity_poly.pdbx_seq_one_letter_code
_entity_poly.pdbx_strand_id
1 'polypeptide(L)'
;MDRMEGFFPIYWEESTGRIWLEIGLWDTDVLHAAGIGAGLGSNDIGIDRGQQSGSRVIRFHRVGPKVLMIQPNYRFRASSDNAAERKAVEDAFAPSTLWGFTVAAATGARVLVDFTPFLMQDIAGLAGRMRPGTYRLDGSRSAVYMPMTMNFPENTEMEASLTFVQQAGG
;
A
#
# COMPACT_ATOMS: atom_id res chain seq x y z
N MET A 1 13.85 -3.44 -16.99
CA MET A 1 13.40 -3.30 -15.60
C MET A 1 14.62 -3.33 -14.73
N ASP A 2 14.81 -2.32 -13.89
CA ASP A 2 15.94 -2.26 -12.96
C ASP A 2 15.50 -2.85 -11.63
N ARG A 3 16.21 -3.89 -11.19
CA ARG A 3 15.89 -4.61 -9.96
C ARG A 3 16.59 -3.95 -8.77
N MET A 4 15.84 -3.73 -7.70
CA MET A 4 16.36 -3.34 -6.39
C MET A 4 16.09 -4.46 -5.38
N GLU A 5 17.15 -5.12 -4.93
CA GLU A 5 17.09 -6.15 -3.89
C GLU A 5 16.76 -5.56 -2.51
N GLY A 6 16.11 -6.35 -1.66
CA GLY A 6 15.77 -5.95 -0.29
C GLY A 6 14.64 -6.81 0.28
N PHE A 7 13.93 -6.28 1.28
CA PHE A 7 12.94 -7.01 2.07
C PHE A 7 11.82 -7.60 1.18
N PHE A 8 11.17 -6.76 0.38
CA PHE A 8 10.46 -7.19 -0.81
C PHE A 8 11.22 -6.66 -2.04
N PRO A 9 11.80 -7.52 -2.89
CA PRO A 9 12.44 -7.06 -4.12
C PRO A 9 11.44 -6.25 -4.97
N ILE A 10 11.90 -5.12 -5.49
CA ILE A 10 11.10 -4.24 -6.37
C ILE A 10 11.81 -4.08 -7.71
N TYR A 11 11.03 -3.81 -8.75
CA TYR A 11 11.54 -3.58 -10.10
C TYR A 11 10.96 -2.29 -10.65
N TRP A 12 11.84 -1.41 -11.11
CA TRP A 12 11.47 -0.18 -11.82
C TRP A 12 11.40 -0.44 -13.32
N GLU A 13 10.25 -0.14 -13.93
CA GLU A 13 10.06 -0.17 -15.39
C GLU A 13 9.90 1.26 -15.92
N GLU A 14 11.03 1.87 -16.26
CA GLU A 14 11.10 3.27 -16.70
C GLU A 14 10.20 3.55 -17.91
N SER A 15 10.15 2.65 -18.89
CA SER A 15 9.36 2.81 -20.12
C SER A 15 7.86 2.97 -19.88
N THR A 16 7.33 2.48 -18.77
CA THR A 16 5.91 2.57 -18.42
C THR A 16 5.65 3.35 -17.13
N GLY A 17 6.71 3.81 -16.46
CA GLY A 17 6.62 4.45 -15.15
C GLY A 17 6.07 3.56 -14.04
N ARG A 18 6.31 2.23 -14.13
CA ARG A 18 5.71 1.25 -13.21
C ARG A 18 6.72 0.76 -12.17
N ILE A 19 6.20 0.56 -10.96
CA ILE A 19 6.90 -0.18 -9.92
C ILE A 19 6.23 -1.53 -9.71
N TRP A 20 7.04 -2.57 -9.84
CA TRP A 20 6.62 -3.95 -9.63
C TRP A 20 7.14 -4.45 -8.30
N LEU A 21 6.30 -5.17 -7.57
CA LEU A 21 6.65 -5.79 -6.29
C LEU A 21 6.75 -7.31 -6.47
N GLU A 22 7.87 -7.90 -6.07
CA GLU A 22 8.02 -9.35 -5.97
C GLU A 22 7.58 -9.81 -4.57
N ILE A 23 6.54 -10.62 -4.54
CA ILE A 23 5.98 -11.16 -3.31
C ILE A 23 6.41 -12.63 -3.20
N GLY A 24 7.18 -12.93 -2.16
CA GLY A 24 7.57 -14.28 -1.78
C GLY A 24 7.28 -14.62 -0.31
N LEU A 25 6.96 -13.62 0.52
CA LEU A 25 6.54 -13.79 1.91
C LEU A 25 5.02 -13.92 1.95
N TRP A 26 4.55 -15.16 2.03
CA TRP A 26 3.13 -15.50 2.03
C TRP A 26 2.61 -15.68 3.45
N ASP A 27 1.39 -15.20 3.70
CA ASP A 27 0.66 -15.36 4.96
C ASP A 27 1.48 -14.97 6.21
N THR A 28 2.48 -14.10 5.99
CA THR A 28 3.40 -13.58 6.99
C THR A 28 3.05 -12.14 7.24
N ASP A 29 2.85 -11.81 8.51
CA ASP A 29 2.53 -10.46 8.93
C ASP A 29 3.75 -9.55 8.77
N VAL A 30 3.52 -8.40 8.12
CA VAL A 30 4.49 -7.33 7.95
C VAL A 30 3.85 -6.00 8.33
N LEU A 31 4.66 -5.03 8.77
CA LEU A 31 4.19 -3.69 9.07
C LEU A 31 4.16 -2.85 7.80
N HIS A 32 2.98 -2.36 7.43
CA HIS A 32 2.82 -1.33 6.41
C HIS A 32 2.56 0.02 7.08
N ALA A 33 3.49 0.95 6.92
CA ALA A 33 3.35 2.33 7.40
C ALA A 33 3.30 3.29 6.21
N ALA A 34 2.47 4.33 6.33
CA ALA A 34 2.33 5.36 5.31
C ALA A 34 2.45 6.74 5.93
N GLY A 35 2.90 7.72 5.15
CA GLY A 35 3.06 9.10 5.59
C GLY A 35 3.25 10.06 4.43
N ILE A 36 3.40 11.34 4.77
CA ILE A 36 3.61 12.44 3.83
C ILE A 36 5.08 12.83 3.87
N GLY A 37 5.86 12.51 2.83
CA GLY A 37 7.28 12.86 2.76
C GLY A 37 7.51 14.37 2.63
N ALA A 38 6.77 15.01 1.73
CA ALA A 38 6.72 16.44 1.49
C ALA A 38 5.36 16.87 0.91
N GLY A 39 5.07 18.18 0.86
CA GLY A 39 3.81 18.68 0.32
C GLY A 39 3.50 20.12 0.70
N LEU A 40 2.21 20.46 0.68
CA LEU A 40 1.70 21.82 0.85
C LEU A 40 2.16 22.51 2.15
N GLY A 41 2.39 21.75 3.23
CA GLY A 41 2.87 22.30 4.50
C GLY A 41 1.88 23.30 5.10
N SER A 42 0.61 22.89 5.23
CA SER A 42 -0.47 23.74 5.71
C SER A 42 -1.03 23.22 7.03
N ASN A 43 -0.75 23.95 8.11
CA ASN A 43 -1.30 23.66 9.44
C ASN A 43 -2.83 23.77 9.46
N ASP A 44 -3.40 24.72 8.72
CA ASP A 44 -4.84 25.03 8.74
C ASP A 44 -5.71 23.86 8.26
N ILE A 45 -5.20 23.04 7.34
CA ILE A 45 -5.86 21.84 6.84
C ILE A 45 -5.14 20.54 7.24
N GLY A 46 -4.17 20.64 8.16
CA GLY A 46 -3.47 19.51 8.78
C GLY A 46 -2.62 18.69 7.80
N ILE A 47 -1.94 19.35 6.86
CA ILE A 47 -1.05 18.73 5.88
C ILE A 47 0.39 19.13 6.19
N ASP A 48 1.02 18.37 7.08
CA ASP A 48 2.39 18.63 7.52
C ASP A 48 3.39 17.71 6.83
N ARG A 49 4.60 18.24 6.63
CA ARG A 49 5.73 17.43 6.17
C ARG A 49 6.11 16.41 7.23
N GLY A 50 6.37 15.17 6.81
CA GLY A 50 6.73 14.06 7.71
C GLY A 50 5.54 13.50 8.50
N GLN A 51 4.31 13.93 8.21
CA GLN A 51 3.13 13.45 8.92
C GLN A 51 2.90 11.96 8.67
N GLN A 52 2.80 11.19 9.74
CA GLN A 52 2.39 9.78 9.69
C GLN A 52 0.90 9.69 9.36
N SER A 53 0.56 8.93 8.32
CA SER A 53 -0.82 8.63 7.92
C SER A 53 -1.36 7.34 8.57
N GLY A 54 -0.54 6.72 9.42
CA GLY A 54 -0.86 5.52 10.19
C GLY A 54 -0.10 4.29 9.72
N SER A 55 -0.25 3.22 10.49
CA SER A 55 0.34 1.92 10.18
C SER A 55 -0.67 0.79 10.39
N ARG A 56 -0.47 -0.30 9.67
CA ARG A 56 -1.31 -1.50 9.69
C ARG A 56 -0.41 -2.73 9.61
N VAL A 57 -0.74 -3.77 10.36
CA VAL A 57 -0.21 -5.10 10.08
C VAL A 57 -0.96 -5.65 8.88
N ILE A 58 -0.22 -6.11 7.88
CA ILE A 58 -0.78 -6.70 6.67
C ILE A 58 -0.07 -8.01 6.36
N ARG A 59 -0.73 -8.87 5.60
CA ARG A 59 -0.12 -10.05 4.98
C ARG A 59 -0.59 -10.18 3.53
N PHE A 60 0.25 -10.76 2.69
CA PHE A 60 -0.15 -11.12 1.33
C PHE A 60 -0.67 -12.55 1.31
N HIS A 61 -1.87 -12.72 0.74
CA HIS A 61 -2.51 -14.02 0.56
C HIS A 61 -2.83 -14.25 -0.91
N ARG A 62 -2.45 -15.40 -1.46
CA ARG A 62 -2.65 -15.71 -2.88
C ARG A 62 -3.89 -16.57 -3.08
N VAL A 63 -4.78 -16.12 -3.96
CA VAL A 63 -5.96 -16.88 -4.42
C VAL A 63 -5.93 -16.95 -5.95
N GLY A 64 -5.43 -18.05 -6.49
CA GLY A 64 -5.28 -18.24 -7.93
C GLY A 64 -4.40 -17.14 -8.58
N PRO A 65 -4.92 -16.35 -9.53
CA PRO A 65 -4.19 -15.24 -10.16
C PRO A 65 -4.24 -13.95 -9.34
N LYS A 66 -4.92 -13.93 -8.18
CA LYS A 66 -5.03 -12.77 -7.31
C LYS A 66 -4.08 -12.85 -6.14
N VAL A 67 -3.54 -11.70 -5.75
CA VAL A 67 -2.85 -11.51 -4.47
C VAL A 67 -3.61 -10.47 -3.68
N LEU A 68 -4.08 -10.85 -2.51
CA LEU A 68 -4.83 -9.99 -1.60
C LEU A 68 -3.87 -9.44 -0.54
N MET A 69 -3.89 -8.13 -0.35
CA MET A 69 -3.28 -7.47 0.79
C MET A 69 -4.32 -7.42 1.91
N ILE A 70 -4.13 -8.23 2.93
CA ILE A 70 -5.11 -8.44 3.98
C ILE A 70 -4.60 -7.83 5.29
N GLN A 71 -5.44 -7.04 5.95
CA GLN A 71 -5.26 -6.64 7.33
C GLN A 71 -5.97 -7.62 8.26
N PRO A 72 -5.24 -8.37 9.10
CA PRO A 72 -5.83 -9.25 10.11
C PRO A 72 -6.61 -8.46 11.15
N ASN A 73 -7.63 -9.08 11.74
CA ASN A 73 -8.38 -8.47 12.84
C ASN A 73 -7.84 -8.91 14.20
N TYR A 74 -6.84 -8.18 14.71
CA TYR A 74 -6.27 -8.47 16.04
C TYR A 74 -7.05 -7.91 17.22
N ARG A 75 -8.18 -7.24 16.99
CA ARG A 75 -9.06 -6.80 18.09
C ARG A 75 -9.80 -7.96 18.74
N PHE A 76 -9.97 -9.07 18.03
CA PHE A 76 -10.63 -10.28 18.51
C PHE A 76 -9.70 -11.47 18.27
N ARG A 77 -9.20 -12.07 19.36
CA ARG A 77 -8.26 -13.20 19.29
C ARG A 77 -8.72 -14.30 20.24
N ALA A 78 -8.76 -15.54 19.76
CA ALA A 78 -8.90 -16.71 20.62
C ALA A 78 -7.52 -17.12 21.14
N SER A 79 -7.38 -17.25 22.47
CA SER A 79 -6.19 -17.82 23.12
C SER A 79 -6.31 -19.32 23.39
N SER A 80 -7.38 -19.96 22.90
CA SER A 80 -7.66 -21.38 23.10
C SER A 80 -6.77 -22.28 22.25
N ASP A 81 -6.36 -23.40 22.83
CA ASP A 81 -5.65 -24.48 22.12
C ASP A 81 -6.59 -25.26 21.17
N ASN A 82 -7.91 -25.07 21.27
CA ASN A 82 -8.89 -25.68 20.39
C ASN A 82 -8.93 -25.00 19.01
N ALA A 83 -8.59 -25.76 17.96
CA ALA A 83 -8.58 -25.27 16.58
C ALA A 83 -9.96 -24.81 16.07
N ALA A 84 -11.05 -25.49 16.47
CA ALA A 84 -12.40 -25.12 16.04
C ALA A 84 -12.84 -23.78 16.66
N GLU A 85 -12.45 -23.54 17.91
CA GLU A 85 -12.74 -22.28 18.60
C GLU A 85 -11.96 -21.11 18.00
N ARG A 86 -10.68 -21.32 17.67
CA ARG A 86 -9.89 -20.31 16.95
C ARG A 86 -10.49 -19.97 15.59
N LYS A 87 -10.90 -20.99 14.82
CA LYS A 87 -11.55 -20.81 13.53
C LYS A 87 -12.88 -20.06 13.66
N ALA A 88 -13.70 -20.41 14.66
CA ALA A 88 -14.97 -19.75 14.91
C ALA A 88 -14.80 -18.25 15.24
N VAL A 89 -13.77 -17.89 16.03
CA VAL A 89 -13.46 -16.48 16.30
C VAL A 89 -12.96 -15.76 15.04
N GLU A 90 -12.11 -16.39 14.23
CA GLU A 90 -11.67 -15.82 12.95
C GLU A 90 -12.83 -15.57 11.99
N ASP A 91 -13.76 -16.53 11.89
CA ASP A 91 -14.94 -16.43 11.03
C ASP A 91 -15.95 -15.38 11.53
N ALA A 92 -16.10 -15.26 12.85
CA ALA A 92 -16.95 -14.24 13.46
C ALA A 92 -16.38 -12.82 13.30
N PHE A 93 -15.06 -12.68 13.12
CA PHE A 93 -14.36 -11.40 13.06
C PHE A 93 -13.46 -11.33 11.82
N ALA A 94 -14.12 -11.21 10.67
CA ALA A 94 -13.47 -11.22 9.37
C ALA A 94 -12.30 -10.21 9.24
N PRO A 95 -11.20 -10.59 8.59
CA PRO A 95 -10.13 -9.67 8.24
C PRO A 95 -10.60 -8.69 7.14
N SER A 96 -9.86 -7.59 6.97
CA SER A 96 -10.13 -6.62 5.91
C SER A 96 -9.22 -6.84 4.71
N THR A 97 -9.78 -7.00 3.51
CA THR A 97 -8.99 -6.94 2.27
C THR A 97 -8.77 -5.46 1.93
N LEU A 98 -7.52 -5.00 1.98
CA LEU A 98 -7.14 -3.63 1.69
C LEU A 98 -6.93 -3.40 0.18
N TRP A 99 -6.41 -4.41 -0.53
CA TRP A 99 -6.15 -4.32 -1.97
C TRP A 99 -6.10 -5.71 -2.62
N GLY A 100 -6.37 -5.78 -3.92
CA GLY A 100 -6.24 -6.98 -4.74
C GLY A 100 -5.37 -6.73 -5.97
N PHE A 101 -4.23 -7.39 -6.03
CA PHE A 101 -3.34 -7.39 -7.20
C PHE A 101 -3.65 -8.56 -8.13
N THR A 102 -3.22 -8.45 -9.39
CA THR A 102 -3.20 -9.57 -10.33
C THR A 102 -1.76 -9.98 -10.59
N VAL A 103 -1.47 -11.28 -10.54
CA VAL A 103 -0.14 -11.83 -10.84
C VAL A 103 0.19 -11.56 -12.30
N ALA A 104 1.30 -10.85 -12.53
CA ALA A 104 1.82 -10.57 -13.86
C ALA A 104 2.84 -11.61 -14.33
N ALA A 105 3.65 -12.12 -13.39
CA ALA A 105 4.60 -13.19 -13.63
C ALA A 105 4.81 -14.02 -12.35
N ALA A 106 5.31 -15.25 -12.49
CA ALA A 106 5.62 -16.11 -11.35
C ALA A 106 6.90 -16.90 -11.61
N THR A 107 7.74 -17.01 -10.59
CA THR A 107 8.97 -17.82 -10.59
C THR A 107 8.98 -18.67 -9.31
N GLY A 108 8.70 -19.96 -9.44
CA GLY A 108 8.50 -20.83 -8.28
C GLY A 108 7.36 -20.33 -7.38
N ALA A 109 7.67 -20.11 -6.10
CA ALA A 109 6.70 -19.59 -5.13
C ALA A 109 6.55 -18.06 -5.16
N ARG A 110 7.40 -17.34 -5.88
CA ARG A 110 7.39 -15.87 -5.92
C ARG A 110 6.54 -15.37 -7.07
N VAL A 111 5.86 -14.25 -6.88
CA VAL A 111 5.07 -13.61 -7.93
C VAL A 111 5.41 -12.14 -8.06
N LEU A 112 5.28 -11.63 -9.28
CA LEU A 112 5.42 -10.21 -9.59
C LEU A 112 4.03 -9.60 -9.76
N VAL A 113 3.79 -8.45 -9.12
CA VAL A 113 2.55 -7.67 -9.24
C VAL A 113 2.85 -6.22 -9.58
N ASP A 114 1.97 -5.58 -10.36
CA ASP A 114 2.02 -4.11 -10.56
C ASP A 114 1.54 -3.43 -9.28
N PHE A 115 2.46 -2.79 -8.56
CA PHE A 115 2.18 -2.13 -7.28
C PHE A 115 1.82 -0.66 -7.47
N THR A 116 2.04 -0.11 -8.66
CA THR A 116 1.84 1.31 -8.98
C THR A 116 0.45 1.83 -8.62
N PRO A 117 -0.67 1.16 -8.98
CA PRO A 117 -2.00 1.67 -8.66
C PRO A 117 -2.29 1.72 -7.15
N PHE A 118 -1.71 0.81 -6.37
CA PHE A 118 -1.83 0.84 -4.92
C PHE A 118 -1.06 2.03 -4.34
N LEU A 119 0.18 2.24 -4.81
CA LEU A 119 1.06 3.32 -4.37
C LEU A 119 0.51 4.72 -4.73
N MET A 120 -0.22 4.84 -5.84
CA MET A 120 -0.79 6.11 -6.30
C MET A 120 -2.09 6.53 -5.57
N GLN A 121 -2.48 5.87 -4.48
CA GLN A 121 -3.71 6.21 -3.76
C GLN A 121 -3.56 7.42 -2.85
N ASP A 122 -4.66 8.14 -2.64
CA ASP A 122 -4.78 9.13 -1.56
C ASP A 122 -5.04 8.43 -0.20
N ILE A 123 -4.03 7.69 0.29
CA ILE A 123 -4.12 6.91 1.53
C ILE A 123 -4.38 7.81 2.75
N ALA A 124 -3.89 9.04 2.71
CA ALA A 124 -4.06 10.03 3.77
C ALA A 124 -5.42 10.76 3.71
N GLY A 125 -6.18 10.61 2.62
CA GLY A 125 -7.47 11.28 2.42
C GLY A 125 -7.33 12.80 2.27
N LEU A 126 -6.24 13.27 1.68
CA LEU A 126 -5.91 14.69 1.53
C LEU A 126 -6.93 15.44 0.67
N ALA A 127 -7.46 14.81 -0.39
CA ALA A 127 -8.48 15.42 -1.24
C ALA A 127 -9.68 15.92 -0.42
N GLY A 128 -10.08 15.14 0.58
CA GLY A 128 -11.18 15.48 1.48
C GLY A 128 -10.88 16.63 2.45
N ARG A 129 -9.60 16.88 2.76
CA ARG A 129 -9.13 17.90 3.72
C ARG A 129 -8.86 19.26 3.06
N MET A 130 -8.51 19.28 1.78
CA MET A 130 -8.16 20.52 1.07
C MET A 130 -9.36 21.47 0.95
N ARG A 131 -9.19 22.71 1.43
CA ARG A 131 -10.19 23.79 1.39
C ARG A 131 -9.52 25.13 1.10
N PRO A 132 -10.22 26.13 0.54
CA PRO A 132 -11.60 26.08 0.03
C PRO A 132 -11.72 25.26 -1.28
N GLY A 133 -12.88 24.65 -1.50
CA GLY A 133 -13.20 23.87 -2.71
C GLY A 133 -13.19 22.35 -2.53
N THR A 134 -13.54 21.66 -3.63
CA THR A 134 -13.53 20.19 -3.72
C THR A 134 -12.37 19.77 -4.59
N TYR A 135 -11.48 18.93 -4.06
CA TYR A 135 -10.32 18.43 -4.77
C TYR A 135 -10.50 16.95 -5.10
N ARG A 136 -9.84 16.52 -6.16
CA ARG A 136 -9.66 15.09 -6.47
C ARG A 136 -8.21 14.82 -6.83
N LEU A 137 -7.76 13.60 -6.60
CA LEU A 137 -6.50 13.11 -7.13
C LEU A 137 -6.55 13.11 -8.67
N ASP A 138 -5.45 13.52 -9.29
CA ASP A 138 -5.24 13.48 -10.73
C ASP A 138 -4.08 12.53 -11.06
N GLY A 139 -4.43 11.30 -11.44
CA GLY A 139 -3.46 10.27 -11.80
C GLY A 139 -2.59 10.63 -13.00
N SER A 140 -3.07 11.48 -13.91
CA SER A 140 -2.29 11.91 -15.09
C SER A 140 -1.13 12.85 -14.74
N ARG A 141 -1.22 13.49 -13.57
CA ARG A 141 -0.20 14.39 -12.99
C ARG A 141 0.47 13.79 -11.76
N SER A 142 0.34 12.49 -11.56
CA SER A 142 0.93 11.77 -10.43
C SER A 142 1.89 10.72 -10.96
N ALA A 143 2.96 10.45 -10.21
CA ALA A 143 4.01 9.52 -10.63
C ALA A 143 4.75 8.93 -9.43
N VAL A 144 5.42 7.80 -9.65
CA VAL A 144 6.38 7.24 -8.68
C VAL A 144 7.52 8.25 -8.50
N TYR A 145 7.87 8.53 -7.24
CA TYR A 145 8.98 9.39 -6.87
C TYR A 145 10.23 8.53 -6.60
N MET A 146 10.97 8.25 -7.67
CA MET A 146 12.16 7.39 -7.62
C MET A 146 13.28 7.84 -6.66
N PRO A 147 13.56 9.14 -6.43
CA PRO A 147 14.63 9.55 -5.52
C PRO A 147 14.49 9.04 -4.08
N MET A 148 13.27 8.72 -3.63
CA MET A 148 12.98 8.16 -2.31
C MET A 148 12.32 6.77 -2.41
N THR A 149 12.54 6.07 -3.51
CA THR A 149 12.17 4.67 -3.66
C THR A 149 13.42 3.83 -3.47
N MET A 150 13.52 3.18 -2.33
CA MET A 150 14.72 2.49 -1.87
C MET A 150 14.36 1.14 -1.26
N ASN A 151 15.28 0.19 -1.35
CA ASN A 151 15.05 -1.14 -0.82
C ASN A 151 16.23 -1.58 0.04
N PHE A 152 15.91 -2.08 1.23
CA PHE A 152 16.87 -2.46 2.27
C PHE A 152 16.56 -3.86 2.76
N PRO A 153 17.49 -4.55 3.47
CA PRO A 153 17.25 -5.91 3.93
C PRO A 153 16.02 -6.07 4.84
N GLU A 154 15.68 -5.05 5.63
CA GLU A 154 14.61 -5.11 6.65
C GLU A 154 13.37 -4.28 6.29
N ASN A 155 13.44 -3.44 5.26
CA ASN A 155 12.31 -2.63 4.80
C ASN A 155 12.39 -2.27 3.33
N THR A 156 11.22 -2.02 2.74
CA THR A 156 11.06 -1.52 1.37
C THR A 156 10.33 -0.19 1.43
N GLU A 157 10.91 0.85 0.85
CA GLU A 157 10.36 2.20 0.81
C GLU A 157 10.01 2.59 -0.62
N MET A 158 8.81 3.12 -0.79
CA MET A 158 8.29 3.57 -2.08
C MET A 158 7.55 4.88 -1.87
N GLU A 159 7.80 5.86 -2.74
CA GLU A 159 7.16 7.16 -2.66
C GLU A 159 6.45 7.51 -3.97
N ALA A 160 5.37 8.28 -3.87
CA ALA A 160 4.62 8.83 -4.98
C ALA A 160 4.51 10.35 -4.86
N SER A 161 4.69 11.04 -5.98
CA SER A 161 4.26 12.42 -6.14
C SER A 161 2.80 12.43 -6.58
N LEU A 162 1.91 12.89 -5.70
CA LEU A 162 0.47 12.95 -5.95
C LEU A 162 0.03 14.38 -6.24
N THR A 163 -0.69 14.57 -7.34
CA THR A 163 -1.27 15.87 -7.70
C THR A 163 -2.77 15.89 -7.44
N PHE A 164 -3.24 16.89 -6.71
CA PHE A 164 -4.66 17.12 -6.45
C PHE A 164 -5.14 18.37 -7.17
N VAL A 165 -6.35 18.28 -7.70
CA VAL A 165 -6.86 19.29 -8.64
C VAL A 165 -8.23 19.71 -8.19
N GLN A 166 -8.47 21.02 -8.19
CA GLN A 166 -9.77 21.56 -7.86
C GLN A 166 -10.77 21.11 -8.93
N GLN A 167 -11.90 20.57 -8.50
CA GLN A 167 -13.03 20.33 -9.37
C GLN A 167 -13.62 21.68 -9.76
N ALA A 168 -13.86 21.90 -11.06
CA ALA A 168 -14.62 23.06 -11.50
C ALA A 168 -15.99 23.02 -10.80
N GLY A 169 -16.37 24.14 -10.18
CA GLY A 169 -17.72 24.29 -9.64
C GLY A 169 -18.73 24.14 -10.78
N GLY A 170 -19.77 23.34 -10.55
CA GLY A 170 -20.96 23.36 -11.39
C GLY A 170 -21.69 24.69 -11.28
#